data_AF-A0A6M0M4I8-F1
#
_entry.id   AF-A0A6M0M4I8-F1
#
_cell.length_a   1.000
_cell.length_b   1.000
_cell.length_c   1.000
_cell.angle_alpha   90.00
_cell.angle_beta   90.00
_cell.angle_gamma   90.00
#
_symmetry.space_group_name_H-M   'P 1'
#
loop_
_entity.id
_entity.type
_entity.pdbx_description
1 polymer ?
#
loop_
_entity_poly.entity_id
_entity_poly.type
_entity_poly.pdbx_seq_one_letter_code
_entity_poly.pdbx_strand_id
1 'polypeptide(L)'
;KSRGLYSETEHRTVKYLNNLIEQDHRPVKRRNKLYQSLRTASTTIKGIEALRGIYKKNRRNGTLFGFSVSTKIKVLMGIPA
;
A
#
# COMPACT_ATOMS: atom_id res chain seq x y z
N LYS A 1 11.66 -11.63 -27.87
CA LYS A 1 11.96 -10.37 -27.15
C LYS A 1 10.67 -9.85 -26.54
N SER A 2 10.46 -10.04 -25.24
CA SER A 2 9.27 -9.60 -24.51
C SER A 2 9.22 -8.07 -24.46
N ARG A 3 8.29 -7.48 -25.24
CA ARG A 3 7.94 -6.06 -25.16
C ARG A 3 6.95 -5.84 -24.01
N GLY A 4 7.41 -5.90 -22.76
CA GLY A 4 6.54 -5.74 -21.59
C GLY A 4 7.13 -4.78 -20.56
N LEU A 5 6.29 -3.92 -19.99
CA LEU A 5 6.53 -2.89 -18.95
C LEU A 5 7.12 -3.42 -17.62
N TYR A 6 7.69 -4.62 -17.62
CA TYR A 6 7.95 -5.47 -16.46
C TYR A 6 9.36 -6.09 -16.52
N SER A 7 10.34 -5.36 -17.05
CA SER A 7 11.73 -5.82 -17.18
C SER A 7 12.45 -5.93 -15.83
N GLU A 8 12.02 -5.18 -14.81
CA GLU A 8 12.61 -5.20 -13.46
C GLU A 8 11.85 -6.08 -12.46
N THR A 9 10.74 -6.70 -12.89
CA THR A 9 9.90 -7.51 -12.00
C THR A 9 10.17 -8.98 -12.21
N GLU A 10 10.80 -9.61 -11.22
CA GLU A 10 10.99 -11.06 -11.19
C GLU A 10 9.67 -11.79 -10.92
N HIS A 11 9.26 -12.63 -11.87
CA HIS A 11 8.11 -13.51 -11.69
C HIS A 11 8.47 -14.67 -10.76
N ARG A 12 8.10 -14.58 -9.47
CA ARG A 12 8.31 -15.67 -8.52
C ARG A 12 7.31 -16.80 -8.79
N THR A 13 7.82 -17.96 -9.24
CA THR A 13 7.04 -19.20 -9.45
C THR A 13 6.69 -19.95 -8.16
N VAL A 14 7.20 -19.48 -7.02
CA VAL A 14 6.96 -20.08 -5.71
C VAL A 14 5.55 -19.75 -5.22
N LYS A 15 4.61 -20.68 -5.46
CA LYS A 15 3.16 -20.54 -5.21
C LYS A 15 2.81 -19.99 -3.83
N TYR A 16 3.55 -20.34 -2.77
CA TYR A 16 3.25 -19.89 -1.41
C TYR A 16 3.63 -18.42 -1.15
N LEU A 17 4.63 -17.87 -1.86
CA LEU A 17 4.99 -16.45 -1.73
C LEU A 17 3.96 -15.53 -2.40
N ASN A 18 3.30 -16.03 -3.46
CA ASN A 18 2.22 -15.30 -4.12
C ASN A 18 1.00 -15.10 -3.19
N ASN A 19 0.80 -15.99 -2.21
CA ASN A 19 -0.25 -15.83 -1.21
C ASN A 19 -0.02 -14.63 -0.29
N LEU A 20 1.24 -14.30 0.03
CA LEU A 20 1.57 -13.15 0.89
C LEU A 20 1.22 -11.83 0.19
N ILE A 21 1.60 -11.72 -1.09
CA ILE A 21 1.26 -10.57 -1.94
C ILE A 21 -0.26 -10.47 -2.07
N GLU A 22 -0.92 -11.58 -2.44
CA GLU A 22 -2.38 -11.58 -2.60
C GLU A 22 -3.10 -11.21 -1.30
N GLN A 23 -2.64 -11.70 -0.15
CA GLN A 23 -3.22 -11.39 1.15
C GLN A 23 -3.06 -9.91 1.51
N ASP A 24 -1.90 -9.30 1.22
CA ASP A 24 -1.63 -7.90 1.56
C ASP A 24 -2.49 -6.94 0.74
N HIS A 25 -2.76 -7.27 -0.53
CA HIS A 25 -3.60 -6.46 -1.42
C HIS A 25 -5.09 -6.85 -1.43
N ARG A 26 -5.48 -7.99 -0.82
CA ARG A 26 -6.89 -8.45 -0.76
C ARG A 26 -7.87 -7.37 -0.27
N PRO A 27 -7.57 -6.57 0.77
CA PRO A 27 -8.47 -5.51 1.23
C PRO A 27 -8.66 -4.40 0.20
N VAL A 28 -7.61 -4.06 -0.55
CA VAL A 28 -7.64 -3.03 -1.58
C VAL A 28 -8.47 -3.50 -2.77
N LYS A 29 -8.21 -4.73 -3.25
CA LYS A 29 -8.98 -5.37 -4.33
C LYS A 29 -10.46 -5.57 -3.99
N ARG A 30 -10.78 -5.81 -2.71
CA ARG A 30 -12.18 -5.93 -2.24
C ARG A 30 -12.93 -4.60 -2.24
N ARG A 31 -12.27 -3.51 -1.84
CA ARG A 31 -12.90 -2.19 -1.73
C ARG A 31 -13.07 -1.49 -3.07
N ASN A 32 -12.12 -1.64 -3.99
CA ASN A 32 -12.13 -0.91 -5.25
C ASN A 32 -11.91 -1.86 -6.44
N LYS A 33 -12.97 -2.04 -7.25
CA LYS A 33 -12.99 -2.96 -8.39
C LYS A 33 -12.97 -2.25 -9.75
N LEU A 34 -13.28 -0.95 -9.77
CA LEU A 34 -13.42 -0.17 -11.00
C LEU A 34 -12.54 1.07 -10.92
N TYR A 35 -11.34 0.97 -11.49
CA TYR A 35 -10.47 2.12 -11.71
C TYR A 35 -10.62 2.59 -13.15
N GLN A 36 -10.72 3.90 -13.35
CA GLN A 36 -10.86 4.50 -14.68
C GLN A 36 -9.59 4.36 -15.54
N SER A 37 -8.40 4.30 -14.92
CA SER A 37 -7.12 4.15 -15.62
C SER A 37 -6.05 3.52 -14.72
N LEU A 38 -4.98 2.99 -15.32
CA LEU A 38 -3.83 2.49 -14.56
C LEU A 38 -3.13 3.60 -13.75
N ARG A 39 -3.08 4.82 -14.28
CA ARG A 39 -2.49 5.98 -13.60
C ARG A 39 -3.25 6.29 -12.30
N THR A 40 -4.58 6.37 -12.38
CA THR A 40 -5.43 6.64 -11.20
C THR A 40 -5.43 5.48 -10.22
N ALA A 41 -5.43 4.24 -10.71
CA ALA A 41 -5.25 3.05 -9.88
C ALA A 41 -3.94 3.08 -9.10
N SER A 42 -2.81 3.32 -9.79
CA SER A 42 -1.48 3.35 -9.18
C SER A 42 -1.38 4.38 -8.06
N THR A 43 -1.80 5.62 -8.30
CA THR A 43 -1.77 6.68 -7.29
C THR A 43 -2.64 6.33 -6.08
N THR A 44 -3.84 5.79 -6.30
CA THR A 44 -4.77 5.42 -5.22
C THR A 44 -4.21 4.28 -4.36
N ILE A 45 -3.70 3.22 -5.00
CA ILE A 45 -3.13 2.05 -4.31
C ILE A 45 -1.91 2.49 -3.49
N LYS A 46 -1.00 3.30 -4.06
CA LYS A 46 0.16 3.86 -3.34
C LYS A 46 -0.25 4.64 -2.11
N GLY A 47 -1.30 5.47 -2.20
CA GLY A 47 -1.84 6.21 -1.06
C GLY A 47 -2.32 5.27 0.05
N ILE A 48 -3.14 4.26 -0.29
CA ILE A 48 -3.65 3.28 0.69
C ILE A 48 -2.49 2.50 1.35
N GLU A 49 -1.48 2.10 0.58
CA GLU A 49 -0.30 1.40 1.08
C GLU A 49 0.54 2.26 2.02
N ALA A 50 0.73 3.54 1.71
CA ALA A 50 1.45 4.48 2.57
C ALA A 50 0.76 4.64 3.93
N LEU A 51 -0.57 4.84 3.94
CA LEU A 51 -1.35 4.92 5.18
C LEU A 51 -1.25 3.65 6.01
N ARG A 52 -1.34 2.49 5.35
CA ARG A 52 -1.24 1.19 6.00
C ARG A 52 0.18 0.93 6.53
N GLY A 53 1.22 1.42 5.84
CA GLY A 53 2.60 1.39 6.29
C GLY A 53 2.80 2.19 7.59
N ILE A 54 2.27 3.41 7.64
CA ILE A 54 2.29 4.27 8.84
C ILE A 54 1.60 3.56 10.00
N TYR A 55 0.41 2.99 9.77
CA TYR A 55 -0.32 2.24 10.81
C TYR A 55 0.50 1.05 11.34
N LYS A 56 1.05 0.21 10.44
CA LYS A 56 1.87 -0.95 10.81
C LYS A 56 3.11 -0.53 11.62
N LYS A 57 3.77 0.58 11.24
CA LYS A 57 4.93 1.13 11.97
C LYS A 57 4.57 1.54 13.40
N ASN A 58 3.48 2.29 13.57
CA ASN A 58 3.05 2.73 14.91
C ASN A 58 2.57 1.56 15.78
N ARG A 59 1.94 0.53 15.19
CA ARG A 59 1.59 -0.71 15.90
C ARG A 59 2.81 -1.45 16.42
N ARG A 60 3.89 -1.54 15.63
CA ARG A 60 5.16 -2.18 16.06
C ARG A 60 5.83 -1.41 17.19
N ASN A 61 5.69 -0.09 17.20
CA ASN A 61 6.30 0.79 18.21
C ASN A 61 5.51 0.85 19.52
N GLY A 62 4.37 0.16 19.65
CA GLY A 62 3.54 0.16 20.86
C GLY A 62 2.73 1.45 21.10
N THR A 63 2.91 2.49 20.26
CA THR A 63 2.25 3.79 20.40
C THR A 63 0.89 3.85 19.70
N LEU A 64 0.08 2.78 19.80
CA LEU A 64 -1.20 2.70 19.09
C LEU A 64 -2.32 3.49 19.79
N PHE A 65 -2.23 3.67 21.11
CA PHE A 65 -3.16 4.50 21.87
C PHE A 65 -3.03 5.97 21.43
N GLY A 66 -4.15 6.61 21.08
CA GLY A 66 -4.16 7.97 20.51
C GLY A 66 -3.65 8.06 19.06
N PHE A 67 -3.51 6.93 18.35
CA PHE A 67 -3.11 6.96 16.95
C PHE A 67 -4.19 7.58 16.07
N SER A 68 -3.85 8.69 15.42
CA SER A 68 -4.61 9.28 14.33
C SER A 68 -3.78 9.34 13.07
N VAL A 69 -4.33 8.80 11.98
CA VAL A 69 -3.71 8.82 10.65
C VAL A 69 -3.50 10.26 10.19
N SER A 70 -4.49 11.14 10.38
CA SER A 70 -4.42 12.54 9.95
C SER A 70 -3.31 13.30 10.67
N THR A 71 -3.16 13.09 11.98
CA THR A 71 -2.10 13.72 12.78
C THR A 71 -0.71 13.26 12.31
N LYS A 72 -0.53 11.97 12.03
CA LYS A 72 0.76 11.45 11.52
C LYS A 72 1.09 11.99 10.13
N ILE A 73 0.09 12.15 9.27
CA ILE A 73 0.29 12.78 7.94
C ILE A 73 0.62 14.26 8.09
N LYS A 74 -0.10 15.01 8.93
CA LYS A 74 0.20 16.42 9.20
C LYS A 74 1.64 16.61 9.65
N VAL A 75 2.09 15.80 10.62
CA VAL A 75 3.49 15.79 11.10
C VAL A 75 4.47 15.46 9.98
N LEU A 76 4.18 14.46 9.14
CA LEU A 76 5.04 14.10 8.00
C LEU A 76 5.13 15.24 6.97
N MET A 77 4.05 15.99 6.77
CA MET A 77 3.96 17.10 5.84
C MET A 77 4.45 18.43 6.44
N GLY A 78 4.93 18.43 7.69
CA GLY A 78 5.39 19.64 8.39
C GLY A 78 4.26 20.64 8.70
N ILE A 79 3.00 20.21 8.66
CA ILE A 79 1.85 21.06 8.98
C ILE A 79 1.64 21.01 10.49
N PRO A 80 1.71 22.15 11.20
CA PRO A 80 1.43 22.19 12.63
C PRO A 80 0.00 21.71 12.93
N ALA A 81 -0.17 21.05 14.07
CA ALA A 81 -1.39 20.33 14.44
C ALA A 81 -2.61 21.26 14.50
#